data_AF-A0A699UW87-F1
#
_entry.id   AF-A0A699UW87-F1
#
_cell.length_a   1.000
_cell.length_b   1.000
_cell.length_c   1.000
_cell.angle_alpha   90.00
_cell.angle_beta   90.00
_cell.angle_gamma   90.00
#
_symmetry.space_group_name_H-M   'P 1'
#
loop_
_entity.id
_entity.type
_entity.pdbx_description
1 polymer ?
#
loop_
_entity_poly.entity_id
_entity_poly.type
_entity_poly.pdbx_seq_one_letter_code
_entity_poly.pdbx_strand_id
1 'polypeptide(L)'
;MQGVPHHFIDSHGITQEYSAGRFAADALAVLGELFKRLPVVLLTGGSGLYLQALTDGLDELPAVDPAVRLGLQQELQTLGLPALIAELAAT
;
A
#
# COMPACT_ATOMS: atom_id res chain seq x y z
N MET A 1 -5.53 11.63 -22.04
CA MET A 1 -5.25 12.74 -21.10
C MET A 1 -5.17 14.02 -21.90
N GLN A 2 -6.14 14.94 -21.77
CA GLN A 2 -6.26 16.15 -22.59
C GLN A 2 -5.26 17.26 -22.14
N GLY A 3 -3.97 16.93 -22.02
CA GLY A 3 -2.92 17.86 -21.58
C GLY A 3 -2.79 18.05 -20.06
N VAL A 4 -3.72 17.54 -19.25
CA VAL A 4 -3.62 17.54 -17.78
C VAL A 4 -2.61 16.48 -17.33
N PRO A 5 -1.52 16.83 -16.63
CA PRO A 5 -0.57 15.86 -16.11
C PRO A 5 -1.23 14.96 -15.07
N HIS A 6 -1.13 13.65 -15.25
CA HIS A 6 -1.56 12.66 -14.27
C HIS A 6 -0.32 11.96 -13.74
N HIS A 7 -0.16 11.95 -12.42
CA HIS A 7 0.91 11.20 -11.76
C HIS A 7 0.46 9.76 -11.52
N PHE A 8 1.42 8.83 -11.45
CA PHE A 8 1.21 7.41 -11.14
C PHE A 8 0.44 6.56 -12.16
N ILE A 9 0.19 7.07 -13.37
CA ILE A 9 -0.34 6.26 -14.49
C ILE A 9 0.82 5.67 -15.28
N ASP A 10 0.75 4.36 -15.58
CA ASP A 10 1.80 3.62 -16.30
C ASP A 10 3.20 3.85 -15.70
N SER A 11 3.26 3.85 -14.37
CA SER A 11 4.42 4.32 -13.59
C SER A 11 5.29 3.20 -13.04
N HIS A 12 4.75 1.97 -12.96
CA HIS A 12 5.37 0.81 -12.32
C HIS A 12 5.19 -0.42 -13.20
N GLY A 13 6.11 -1.38 -13.07
CA GLY A 13 6.01 -2.66 -13.79
C GLY A 13 4.90 -3.55 -13.21
N ILE A 14 4.29 -4.39 -14.05
CA ILE A 14 3.20 -5.29 -13.63
C ILE A 14 3.63 -6.36 -12.62
N THR A 15 4.93 -6.64 -12.54
CA THR A 15 5.52 -7.61 -11.60
C THR A 15 6.01 -6.95 -10.32
N GLN A 16 5.96 -5.62 -10.24
CA GLN A 16 6.39 -4.87 -9.07
C GLN A 16 5.24 -4.80 -8.07
N GLU A 17 5.49 -5.26 -6.84
CA GLU A 17 4.55 -5.04 -5.75
C GLU A 17 4.42 -3.55 -5.46
N TYR A 18 3.18 -3.08 -5.32
CA TYR A 18 2.86 -1.69 -5.02
C TYR A 18 1.75 -1.65 -3.99
N SER A 19 2.09 -1.19 -2.79
CA SER A 19 1.20 -1.15 -1.63
C SER A 19 0.67 0.26 -1.37
N ALA A 20 -0.38 0.39 -0.55
CA ALA A 20 -0.90 1.68 -0.14
C ALA A 20 0.15 2.54 0.59
N GLY A 21 0.98 1.94 1.44
CA GLY A 21 2.08 2.63 2.11
C GLY A 21 3.17 3.10 1.13
N ARG A 22 3.48 2.29 0.12
CA ARG A 22 4.43 2.70 -0.93
C ARG A 22 3.87 3.86 -1.76
N PHE A 23 2.60 3.77 -2.16
CA PHE A 23 1.91 4.86 -2.84
C PHE A 23 1.93 6.14 -2.01
N ALA A 24 1.63 6.09 -0.71
CA ALA A 24 1.63 7.25 0.15
C ALA A 24 3.02 7.91 0.19
N ALA A 25 4.08 7.14 0.38
CA ALA A 25 5.45 7.66 0.38
C ALA A 25 5.83 8.33 -0.95
N ASP A 26 5.58 7.65 -2.07
CA ASP A 26 5.92 8.16 -3.40
C ASP A 26 5.05 9.40 -3.76
N ALA A 27 3.77 9.40 -3.38
CA ALA A 27 2.85 10.52 -3.59
C ALA A 27 3.23 11.74 -2.74
N LEU A 28 3.62 11.57 -1.47
CA LEU A 28 4.10 12.66 -0.63
C LEU A 28 5.32 13.37 -1.22
N ALA A 29 6.26 12.61 -1.80
CA ALA A 29 7.41 13.20 -2.50
C ALA A 29 6.99 14.07 -3.69
N VAL A 30 6.06 13.58 -4.51
CA VAL A 30 5.51 14.32 -5.66
C VAL A 30 4.75 15.58 -5.21
N LEU A 31 3.90 15.45 -4.18
CA LEU A 31 3.15 16.56 -3.61
C LEU A 31 4.07 17.64 -3.03
N GLY A 32 5.16 17.24 -2.37
CA GLY A 32 6.19 18.16 -1.87
C GLY A 32 6.77 19.05 -2.96
N GLU A 33 6.94 18.54 -4.18
CA GLU A 33 7.37 19.35 -5.33
C GLU A 33 6.23 20.16 -5.95
N LEU A 34 5.02 19.59 -6.04
CA LEU A 34 3.88 20.27 -6.65
C LEU A 34 3.44 21.48 -5.84
N PHE A 35 3.36 21.36 -4.51
CA PHE A 35 2.91 22.45 -3.64
C PHE A 35 3.90 23.63 -3.55
N LYS A 36 5.13 23.48 -4.03
CA LYS A 36 6.05 24.63 -4.21
C LYS A 36 5.60 25.60 -5.31
N ARG A 37 4.79 25.13 -6.26
CA ARG A 37 4.42 25.87 -7.48
C ARG A 37 2.92 25.95 -7.75
N LEU A 38 2.13 25.06 -7.16
CA LEU A 38 0.68 25.02 -7.29
C LEU A 38 0.03 25.20 -5.91
N PRO A 39 -1.01 26.06 -5.79
CA PRO A 39 -1.74 26.21 -4.54
C PRO A 39 -2.69 25.05 -4.26
N VAL A 40 -3.09 24.31 -5.30
CA VAL A 40 -4.05 23.20 -5.23
C VAL A 40 -3.59 22.08 -6.16
N VAL A 41 -3.69 20.85 -5.67
CA VAL A 41 -3.48 19.61 -6.42
C VAL A 41 -4.70 18.73 -6.24
N LEU A 42 -5.11 18.02 -7.30
CA LEU A 42 -6.24 17.10 -7.27
C LEU A 42 -5.75 15.67 -7.05
N LEU A 43 -6.12 15.10 -5.91
CA LEU A 43 -6.06 13.67 -5.66
C LEU A 43 -7.35 13.03 -6.17
N THR A 44 -7.24 12.08 -7.10
CA THR A 44 -8.39 11.44 -7.76
C THR A 44 -8.14 9.94 -7.99
N GLY A 45 -9.22 9.16 -8.03
CA GLY A 45 -9.18 7.70 -8.14
C GLY A 45 -8.89 6.99 -6.81
N GLY A 46 -8.43 5.74 -6.92
CA GLY A 46 -7.99 4.92 -5.79
C GLY A 46 -9.09 4.07 -5.12
N SER A 47 -8.67 3.09 -4.32
CA SER A 47 -9.49 2.48 -3.27
C SER A 47 -9.37 3.34 -2.00
N GLY A 48 -10.35 3.27 -1.09
CA GLY A 48 -10.35 4.06 0.15
C GLY A 48 -9.02 3.97 0.92
N LEU A 49 -8.41 2.78 0.96
CA LEU A 49 -7.15 2.54 1.65
C LEU A 49 -5.97 3.38 1.13
N TYR A 50 -5.87 3.62 -0.18
CA TYR A 50 -4.75 4.39 -0.75
C TYR A 50 -4.89 5.88 -0.44
N LEU A 51 -6.13 6.38 -0.47
CA LEU A 51 -6.43 7.75 -0.06
C LEU A 51 -6.14 7.93 1.43
N GLN A 52 -6.64 7.03 2.28
CA GLN A 52 -6.39 7.04 3.73
C GLN A 52 -4.90 6.96 4.06
N ALA A 53 -4.15 6.08 3.39
CA ALA A 53 -2.71 5.97 3.62
C ALA A 53 -1.96 7.28 3.33
N LEU A 54 -2.42 8.06 2.34
CA LEU A 54 -1.83 9.34 1.98
C LEU A 54 -2.31 10.50 2.88
N THR A 55 -3.59 10.52 3.27
CA THR A 55 -4.16 11.63 4.06
C THR A 55 -3.96 11.46 5.56
N ASP A 56 -4.09 10.23 6.05
CA ASP A 56 -4.15 9.89 7.47
C ASP A 56 -2.86 9.18 7.93
N GLY A 57 -2.07 8.65 6.98
CA GLY A 57 -0.90 7.83 7.24
C GLY A 57 -1.24 6.36 7.45
N LEU A 58 -0.20 5.55 7.67
CA LEU A 58 -0.31 4.16 8.08
C LEU A 58 0.66 3.93 9.24
N ASP A 59 0.32 2.98 10.11
CA ASP A 59 1.25 2.53 11.15
C ASP A 59 2.53 1.96 10.51
N GLU A 60 3.66 2.17 11.19
CA GLU A 60 4.93 1.57 10.80
C GLU A 60 4.88 0.07 11.10
N LEU A 61 4.62 -0.72 10.06
CA LEU A 61 4.65 -2.17 10.13
C LEU A 61 6.04 -2.70 9.78
N PRO A 62 6.48 -3.81 10.40
CA PRO A 62 7.72 -4.46 10.01
C PRO A 62 7.65 -4.97 8.57
N ALA A 63 8.82 -5.12 7.95
CA ALA A 63 8.91 -5.75 6.65
C ALA A 63 8.35 -7.18 6.71
N VAL A 64 7.52 -7.53 5.73
CA VAL A 64 6.95 -8.88 5.63
C VAL A 64 8.04 -9.83 5.13
N ASP A 65 8.46 -10.77 5.96
CA ASP A 65 9.36 -11.85 5.55
C ASP A 65 8.59 -12.86 4.68
N PRO A 66 8.99 -13.09 3.40
CA PRO A 66 8.36 -14.07 2.54
C PRO A 66 8.35 -15.49 3.11
N ALA A 67 9.35 -15.87 3.92
CA ALA A 67 9.43 -17.18 4.54
C ALA A 67 8.31 -17.39 5.56
N VAL A 68 7.97 -16.35 6.33
CA VAL A 68 6.85 -16.38 7.29
C VAL A 68 5.53 -16.58 6.55
N ARG A 69 5.33 -15.88 5.43
CA ARG A 69 4.13 -16.05 4.60
C ARG A 69 4.00 -17.48 4.07
N LEU A 70 5.10 -18.06 3.59
CA LEU A 70 5.12 -19.43 3.08
C LEU A 70 4.82 -20.45 4.18
N GLY A 71 5.38 -20.28 5.38
CA GLY A 71 5.09 -21.13 6.54
C GLY A 71 3.61 -21.11 6.92
N LEU A 72 3.04 -19.92 7.09
CA LEU A 72 1.61 -19.76 7.41
C LEU A 72 0.68 -20.35 6.32
N GLN A 73 1.07 -20.28 5.05
CA GLN A 73 0.31 -20.91 3.97
C GLN A 73 0.33 -22.44 4.07
N GLN A 74 1.45 -23.04 4.44
CA GLN A 74 1.56 -24.48 4.65
C GLN A 74 0.75 -24.93 5.88
N GLU A 75 0.80 -24.16 6.96
CA GLU A 75 -0.02 -24.41 8.15
C GLU A 75 -1.51 -24.28 7.86
N LEU A 76 -1.92 -23.27 7.09
CA LEU A 76 -3.31 -23.13 6.65
C LEU A 76 -3.78 -24.36 5.86
N GLN A 77 -2.93 -24.91 4.99
CA GLN A 77 -3.27 -26.09 4.19
C GLN A 77 -3.33 -27.38 5.02
N THR A 78 -2.55 -27.48 6.09
CA THR A 78 -2.41 -28.71 6.90
C THR A 78 -3.33 -28.74 8.11
N LEU A 79 -3.48 -27.61 8.81
CA LEU A 79 -4.21 -27.47 10.07
C LEU A 79 -5.55 -26.73 9.89
N GLY A 80 -5.70 -25.98 8.80
CA GLY A 80 -6.90 -25.19 8.51
C GLY A 80 -6.93 -23.84 9.23
N LEU A 81 -7.84 -22.97 8.78
CA LEU A 81 -8.00 -21.62 9.31
C LEU A 81 -8.29 -21.54 10.82
N PRO A 82 -9.09 -22.45 11.43
CA PRO A 82 -9.38 -22.38 12.86
C PRO A 82 -8.13 -22.45 13.75
N ALA A 83 -7.10 -23.22 13.34
CA ALA A 83 -5.85 -23.32 14.10
C ALA A 83 -5.10 -21.98 14.12
N LEU A 84 -4.97 -21.33 12.96
CA LEU A 84 -4.31 -20.02 12.84
C LEU A 84 -5.07 -18.90 13.58
N ILE A 85 -6.40 -18.93 13.59
CA ILE A 85 -7.20 -17.97 14.37
C ILE A 85 -6.95 -18.16 15.87
N ALA A 86 -6.87 -19.41 16.34
CA ALA A 86 -6.61 -19.70 17.75
C ALA A 86 -5.22 -19.22 18.18
N GLU A 87 -4.21 -19.39 17.31
CA GLU A 87 -2.85 -18.87 17.53
C GLU A 87 -2.83 -17.34 17.61
N LEU A 88 -3.48 -16.66 16.66
CA LEU A 88 -3.56 -15.20 16.64
C LEU A 88 -4.24 -14.65 17.90
N ALA A 89 -5.28 -15.32 18.40
CA ALA A 89 -6.01 -14.90 19.59
C ALA A 89 -5.26 -15.17 20.91
N ALA A 90 -4.24 -16.04 20.89
CA ALA A 90 -3.43 -16.37 22.06
C ALA A 90 -2.29 -15.35 22.32
N THR A 91 -2.15 -14.35 21.45
CA THR A 91 -1.15 -13.27 21.53
C THR A 91 -1.80 -12.00 22.07
#